data_AF-A0A4Z0PLA9-F1
#
_entry.id   AF-A0A4Z0PLA9-F1
#
_cell.length_a   1.000
_cell.length_b   1.000
_cell.length_c   1.000
_cell.angle_alpha   90.00
_cell.angle_beta   90.00
_cell.angle_gamma   90.00
#
_symmetry.space_group_name_H-M   'P 1'
#
loop_
_entity.id
_entity.type
_entity.pdbx_description
1 polymer ?
#
loop_
_entity_poly.entity_id
_entity_poly.type
_entity_poly.pdbx_seq_one_letter_code
_entity_poly.pdbx_strand_id
1 'polypeptide(L)'
;MLRKLLTWFLLLGATLAVSACCVNNTCFCRDNNDDVVFFRFTLGPGQFSAAEVDTVYIQRKALDPKSAFKGDSIRIIRTPANAGDSLVLGPTGPFTALGVRFTNYQYTIRLTHPVRRFVIDSLRVEGRFESESGCCTCYRNLRKSLRVNGVRYDAYDPTGEDKPVYIPLSKP
;
A
#
# COMPACT_ATOMS: atom_id res chain seq x y z
N MET A 1 17.50 -0.76 57.47
CA MET A 1 17.50 -1.61 56.27
C MET A 1 16.10 -1.81 55.66
N LEU A 2 15.02 -1.80 56.44
CA LEU A 2 13.63 -1.99 55.98
C LEU A 2 13.14 -0.98 54.92
N ARG A 3 13.55 0.30 55.01
CA ARG A 3 13.19 1.34 54.02
C ARG A 3 13.69 1.03 52.61
N LYS A 4 14.90 0.49 52.45
CA LYS A 4 15.47 0.16 51.14
C LYS A 4 14.73 -1.03 50.50
N LEU A 5 14.32 -2.01 51.31
CA LEU A 5 13.55 -3.17 50.84
C LEU A 5 12.15 -2.78 50.35
N LEU A 6 11.47 -1.87 51.07
CA LEU A 6 10.15 -1.39 50.66
C LEU A 6 10.19 -0.59 49.35
N THR A 7 11.21 0.25 49.16
CA THR A 7 11.38 1.01 47.90
C THR A 7 11.61 0.07 46.71
N TRP A 8 12.39 -0.99 46.90
CA TRP A 8 12.62 -2.00 45.86
C TRP A 8 11.36 -2.78 45.51
N PHE A 9 10.54 -3.17 46.49
CA PHE A 9 9.25 -3.81 46.24
C PHE A 9 8.25 -2.89 45.53
N LEU A 10 8.22 -1.60 45.86
CA LEU A 10 7.37 -0.62 45.17
C LEU A 10 7.81 -0.39 43.72
N LEU A 11 9.13 -0.33 43.46
CA LEU A 11 9.68 -0.24 42.11
C LEU A 11 9.38 -1.50 41.29
N LEU A 12 9.52 -2.69 41.88
CA LEU A 12 9.20 -3.95 41.22
C LEU A 12 7.69 -4.09 40.95
N GLY A 13 6.85 -3.66 41.89
CA GLY A 13 5.40 -3.66 41.75
C GLY A 13 4.93 -2.71 40.65
N ALA A 14 5.54 -1.52 40.55
CA ALA A 14 5.25 -0.56 39.50
C ALA A 14 5.67 -1.07 38.11
N THR A 15 6.85 -1.70 37.97
CA THR A 15 7.30 -2.24 36.68
C THR A 15 6.46 -3.43 36.23
N LEU A 16 6.00 -4.28 37.15
CA LEU A 16 5.08 -5.39 36.86
C LEU A 16 3.66 -4.90 36.50
N ALA A 17 3.18 -3.83 37.12
CA ALA A 17 1.87 -3.25 36.78
C ALA A 17 1.86 -2.61 35.39
N VAL A 18 2.95 -1.94 34.99
CA VAL A 18 3.07 -1.32 33.65
C VAL A 18 3.26 -2.37 32.55
N SER A 19 3.99 -3.47 32.82
CA SER A 19 4.15 -4.55 31.84
C SER A 19 2.87 -5.36 31.63
N ALA A 20 2.02 -5.50 32.64
CA ALA A 20 0.74 -6.21 32.54
C ALA A 20 -0.27 -5.55 31.57
N CYS A 21 -0.21 -4.23 31.38
CA CYS A 21 -1.11 -3.53 30.44
C CYS A 21 -0.82 -3.83 28.97
N CYS A 22 0.41 -4.26 28.64
CA CYS A 22 0.84 -4.45 27.25
C CYS A 22 1.12 -5.92 26.88
N VAL A 23 1.28 -6.83 27.85
CA VAL A 23 1.62 -8.25 27.59
C VAL A 23 0.48 -9.04 26.95
N ASN A 24 -0.78 -8.65 27.16
CA ASN A 24 -1.93 -9.41 26.65
C ASN A 24 -2.72 -8.72 25.51
N ASN A 25 -2.27 -7.53 25.07
CA ASN A 25 -2.90 -6.82 23.96
C ASN A 25 -2.12 -7.11 22.67
N THR A 26 -2.60 -8.06 21.87
CA THR A 26 -2.12 -8.20 20.48
C THR A 26 -2.63 -7.01 19.68
N CYS A 27 -1.71 -6.20 19.12
CA CYS A 27 -2.09 -5.09 18.26
C CYS A 27 -2.57 -5.64 16.91
N PHE A 28 -3.89 -5.72 16.71
CA PHE A 28 -4.47 -6.13 15.43
C PHE A 28 -4.91 -4.90 14.64
N CYS A 29 -3.93 -4.24 14.00
CA CYS A 29 -4.16 -2.96 13.33
C CYS A 29 -5.05 -3.04 12.09
N ARG A 30 -5.11 -4.19 11.39
CA ARG A 30 -5.81 -4.33 10.10
C ARG A 30 -5.47 -3.14 9.18
N ASP A 31 -4.19 -3.00 8.84
CA ASP A 31 -3.63 -1.90 8.05
C ASP A 31 -2.92 -2.43 6.78
N ASN A 32 -3.26 -3.64 6.36
CA ASN A 32 -2.61 -4.32 5.24
C ASN A 32 -2.86 -3.59 3.92
N ASN A 33 -3.99 -2.89 3.79
CA ASN A 33 -4.39 -2.19 2.57
C ASN A 33 -4.23 -0.66 2.67
N ASP A 34 -3.71 -0.13 3.78
CA ASP A 34 -3.65 1.31 4.05
C ASP A 34 -2.59 2.06 3.24
N ASP A 35 -1.46 1.42 2.93
CA ASP A 35 -0.35 1.99 2.15
C ASP A 35 -0.17 1.34 0.77
N VAL A 36 -1.25 0.84 0.19
CA VAL A 36 -1.22 0.21 -1.15
C VAL A 36 -2.38 0.69 -2.02
N VAL A 37 -2.19 0.63 -3.33
CA VAL A 37 -3.24 0.88 -4.32
C VAL A 37 -3.38 -0.32 -5.26
N PHE A 38 -4.63 -0.64 -5.60
CA PHE A 38 -4.98 -1.82 -6.38
C PHE A 38 -5.52 -1.42 -7.75
N PHE A 39 -5.03 -2.06 -8.79
CA PHE A 39 -5.51 -1.90 -10.16
C PHE A 39 -6.03 -3.22 -10.68
N ARG A 40 -7.11 -3.19 -11.46
CA ARG A 40 -7.65 -4.40 -12.10
C ARG A 40 -8.03 -4.11 -13.54
N PHE A 41 -7.62 -4.97 -14.47
CA PHE A 41 -8.10 -4.88 -15.84
C PHE A 41 -9.56 -5.27 -15.90
N THR A 42 -10.37 -4.46 -16.58
CA THR A 42 -11.73 -4.88 -16.92
C THR A 42 -11.66 -5.96 -17.98
N LEU A 43 -12.14 -7.17 -17.67
CA LEU A 43 -12.17 -8.28 -18.61
C LEU A 43 -13.58 -8.47 -19.18
N GLY A 44 -13.68 -8.91 -20.44
CA GLY A 44 -14.95 -9.30 -21.05
C GLY A 44 -15.16 -8.73 -22.47
N PRO A 45 -16.35 -8.95 -23.06
CA PRO A 45 -16.70 -8.44 -24.39
C PRO A 45 -16.53 -6.91 -24.47
N GLY A 46 -15.85 -6.43 -25.51
CA GLY A 46 -15.54 -4.99 -25.67
C GLY A 46 -14.46 -4.46 -24.72
N GLN A 47 -13.94 -5.29 -23.81
CA GLN A 47 -12.90 -4.97 -22.83
C GLN A 47 -11.66 -5.83 -23.09
N PHE A 48 -10.76 -5.95 -22.11
CA PHE A 48 -9.55 -6.78 -22.24
C PHE A 48 -9.89 -8.27 -22.27
N SER A 49 -9.16 -9.01 -23.10
CA SER A 49 -9.05 -10.46 -22.99
C SER A 49 -7.92 -10.83 -22.02
N ALA A 50 -7.96 -12.06 -21.50
CA ALA A 50 -6.91 -12.57 -20.61
C ALA A 50 -5.52 -12.55 -21.28
N ALA A 51 -5.44 -12.89 -22.57
CA ALA A 51 -4.20 -12.89 -23.34
C ALA A 51 -3.63 -11.49 -23.58
N GLU A 52 -4.47 -10.45 -23.66
CA GLU A 52 -3.98 -9.07 -23.81
C GLU A 52 -3.29 -8.54 -22.56
N VAL A 53 -3.57 -9.14 -21.39
CA VAL A 53 -3.09 -8.66 -20.10
C VAL A 53 -2.25 -9.72 -19.38
N ASP A 54 -1.95 -10.87 -19.98
CA ASP A 54 -1.13 -11.90 -19.33
C ASP A 54 0.26 -11.38 -18.93
N THR A 55 0.80 -10.44 -19.71
CA THR A 55 2.12 -9.87 -19.53
C THR A 55 2.02 -8.37 -19.39
N VAL A 56 2.34 -7.88 -18.19
CA VAL A 56 2.30 -6.46 -17.84
C VAL A 56 3.70 -5.98 -17.50
N TYR A 57 4.08 -4.83 -18.04
CA TYR A 57 5.26 -4.10 -17.60
C TYR A 57 4.84 -2.94 -16.74
N ILE A 58 5.44 -2.81 -15.56
CA ILE A 58 5.27 -1.64 -14.72
C ILE A 58 6.61 -0.91 -14.70
N GLN A 59 6.60 0.34 -15.13
CA GLN A 59 7.74 1.23 -15.12
C GLN A 59 7.51 2.32 -14.09
N ARG A 60 8.56 2.79 -13.44
CA ARG A 60 8.47 3.99 -12.59
C ARG A 60 9.58 4.98 -12.90
N LYS A 61 9.27 6.26 -12.72
CA LYS A 61 10.19 7.39 -12.85
C LYS A 61 9.98 8.31 -11.66
N ALA A 62 11.07 8.85 -11.10
CA ALA A 62 10.96 9.82 -10.02
C ALA A 62 10.19 11.07 -10.48
N LEU A 63 9.31 11.58 -9.61
CA LEU A 63 8.60 12.85 -9.84
C LEU A 63 9.55 14.04 -9.71
N ASP A 64 10.53 13.96 -8.81
CA ASP A 64 11.54 15.00 -8.64
C ASP A 64 12.49 15.01 -9.86
N PRO A 65 12.53 16.10 -10.65
CA PRO A 65 13.42 16.20 -11.81
C PRO A 65 14.91 16.20 -11.43
N LYS A 66 15.26 16.49 -10.17
CA LYS A 66 16.64 16.47 -9.67
C LYS A 66 17.06 15.09 -9.14
N SER A 67 16.16 14.12 -9.12
CA SER A 67 16.47 12.78 -8.63
C SER A 67 17.53 12.11 -9.49
N ALA A 68 18.53 11.49 -8.85
CA ALA A 68 19.52 10.65 -9.54
C ALA A 68 18.93 9.31 -10.04
N PHE A 69 17.73 8.96 -9.59
CA PHE A 69 17.05 7.72 -9.97
C PHE A 69 16.68 7.72 -11.46
N LYS A 70 17.24 6.77 -12.21
CA LYS A 70 17.07 6.68 -13.67
C LYS A 70 15.75 6.03 -14.13
N GLY A 71 14.95 5.55 -13.18
CA GLY A 71 13.80 4.70 -13.49
C GLY A 71 14.19 3.24 -13.61
N ASP A 72 13.25 2.37 -13.30
CA ASP A 72 13.37 0.93 -13.47
C ASP A 72 12.01 0.36 -13.92
N SER A 73 12.04 -0.92 -14.27
CA SER A 73 10.86 -1.61 -14.76
C SER A 73 10.83 -3.03 -14.23
N ILE A 74 9.63 -3.52 -13.99
CA ILE A 74 9.37 -4.92 -13.71
C ILE A 74 8.43 -5.49 -14.75
N ARG A 75 8.49 -6.82 -14.88
CA ARG A 75 7.58 -7.59 -15.71
C ARG A 75 6.79 -8.55 -14.83
N ILE A 76 5.48 -8.49 -14.93
CA ILE A 76 4.54 -9.38 -14.25
C ILE A 76 3.94 -10.27 -15.33
N ILE A 77 4.16 -11.58 -15.20
CA ILE A 77 3.58 -12.61 -16.07
C ILE A 77 2.49 -13.32 -15.26
N ARG A 78 1.31 -13.47 -15.85
CA ARG A 78 0.11 -14.03 -15.23
C ARG A 78 -0.41 -15.15 -16.11
N THR A 79 -0.98 -16.17 -15.49
CA THR A 79 -1.73 -17.20 -16.22
C THR A 79 -3.06 -16.61 -16.69
N PRO A 80 -3.73 -17.22 -17.70
CA PRO A 80 -5.05 -16.78 -18.12
C PRO A 80 -6.08 -16.75 -16.98
N ALA A 81 -5.98 -17.67 -16.02
CA ALA A 81 -6.84 -17.71 -14.83
C ALA A 81 -6.65 -16.49 -13.91
N ASN A 82 -5.42 -15.98 -13.84
CA ASN A 82 -5.02 -14.89 -12.95
C ASN A 82 -4.92 -13.54 -13.68
N ALA A 83 -5.30 -13.48 -14.95
CA ALA A 83 -5.23 -12.27 -15.76
C ALA A 83 -6.11 -11.14 -15.19
N GLY A 84 -7.18 -11.50 -14.48
CA GLY A 84 -8.08 -10.59 -13.76
C GLY A 84 -7.62 -10.22 -12.35
N ASP A 85 -6.54 -10.82 -11.86
CA ASP A 85 -6.01 -10.50 -10.53
C ASP A 85 -5.47 -9.07 -10.50
N SER A 86 -5.50 -8.48 -9.31
CA SER A 86 -5.08 -7.10 -9.13
C SER A 86 -3.58 -6.93 -9.25
N LEU A 87 -3.17 -5.84 -9.89
CA LEU A 87 -1.83 -5.29 -9.74
C LEU A 87 -1.81 -4.42 -8.49
N VAL A 88 -0.74 -4.51 -7.71
CA VAL A 88 -0.59 -3.75 -6.46
C VAL A 88 0.63 -2.84 -6.60
N LEU A 89 0.49 -1.58 -6.19
CA LEU A 89 1.62 -0.67 -5.95
C LEU A 89 1.63 -0.25 -4.48
N GLY A 90 2.79 -0.33 -3.85
CA GLY A 90 2.97 -0.02 -2.44
C GLY A 90 4.43 0.14 -2.04
N PRO A 91 4.70 0.31 -0.74
CA PRO A 91 6.06 0.44 -0.22
C PRO A 91 6.87 -0.87 -0.31
N THR A 92 6.21 -2.03 -0.24
CA THR A 92 6.85 -3.35 -0.22
C THR A 92 6.90 -4.03 -1.59
N GLY A 93 6.23 -3.45 -2.59
CA GLY A 93 6.13 -4.07 -3.90
C GLY A 93 5.41 -3.19 -4.92
N PRO A 94 5.60 -3.49 -6.21
CA PRO A 94 6.32 -4.65 -6.73
C PRO A 94 7.80 -4.34 -7.01
N PHE A 95 8.26 -3.13 -6.64
CA PHE A 95 9.65 -2.73 -6.72
C PHE A 95 10.31 -2.82 -5.35
N THR A 96 11.55 -3.31 -5.28
CA THR A 96 12.28 -3.55 -4.02
C THR A 96 13.11 -2.34 -3.54
N ALA A 97 12.85 -1.12 -4.02
CA ALA A 97 13.69 0.02 -3.64
C ALA A 97 13.45 0.45 -2.20
N LEU A 98 14.50 0.34 -1.40
CA LEU A 98 14.59 0.85 -0.04
C LEU A 98 14.72 2.38 -0.07
N GLY A 99 13.98 3.07 0.80
CA GLY A 99 14.26 4.46 1.19
C GLY A 99 13.50 5.57 0.47
N VAL A 100 12.68 5.29 -0.55
CA VAL A 100 11.85 6.32 -1.21
C VAL A 100 10.39 5.88 -1.21
N ARG A 101 9.49 6.78 -0.77
CA ARG A 101 8.04 6.51 -0.77
C ARG A 101 7.55 6.21 -2.19
N PHE A 102 6.75 5.17 -2.35
CA PHE A 102 6.16 4.81 -3.64
C PHE A 102 5.30 5.94 -4.25
N THR A 103 4.78 6.85 -3.41
CA THR A 103 4.09 8.08 -3.82
C THR A 103 4.98 9.09 -4.56
N ASN A 104 6.31 8.95 -4.52
CA ASN A 104 7.25 9.90 -5.15
C ASN A 104 7.57 9.55 -6.61
N TYR A 105 6.82 8.63 -7.21
CA TYR A 105 7.05 8.18 -8.57
C TYR A 105 5.80 8.37 -9.44
N GLN A 106 6.04 8.64 -10.72
CA GLN A 106 5.07 8.37 -11.77
C GLN A 106 5.24 6.93 -12.21
N TYR A 107 4.13 6.20 -12.33
CA TYR A 107 4.13 4.83 -12.84
C TYR A 107 3.55 4.77 -14.24
N THR A 108 3.98 3.77 -15.01
CA THR A 108 3.36 3.44 -16.29
C THR A 108 3.14 1.94 -16.35
N ILE A 109 1.88 1.54 -16.44
CA ILE A 109 1.48 0.16 -16.70
C ILE A 109 1.37 0.01 -18.21
N ARG A 110 2.15 -0.90 -18.80
CA ARG A 110 2.26 -1.10 -20.25
C ARG A 110 1.92 -2.53 -20.62
N LEU A 111 1.06 -2.68 -21.62
CA LEU A 111 0.77 -3.93 -22.33
C LEU A 111 1.56 -3.94 -23.64
N THR A 112 2.01 -5.11 -24.08
CA THR A 112 2.78 -5.26 -25.33
C THR A 112 1.90 -5.69 -26.51
N HIS A 113 0.80 -6.39 -26.27
CA HIS A 113 -0.03 -6.94 -27.35
C HIS A 113 -1.54 -6.85 -27.00
N PRO A 114 -2.29 -5.89 -27.56
CA PRO A 114 -1.81 -4.71 -28.28
C PRO A 114 -1.05 -3.74 -27.37
N VAL A 115 -0.19 -2.90 -27.96
CA VAL A 115 0.55 -1.88 -27.20
C VAL A 115 -0.42 -0.87 -26.60
N ARG A 116 -0.48 -0.83 -25.26
CA ARG A 116 -1.29 0.13 -24.50
C ARG A 116 -0.54 0.59 -23.27
N ARG A 117 -0.86 1.80 -22.80
CA ARG A 117 -0.25 2.39 -21.61
C ARG A 117 -1.30 3.05 -20.71
N PHE A 118 -1.09 2.91 -19.41
CA PHE A 118 -1.80 3.62 -18.37
C PHE A 118 -0.77 4.39 -17.55
N VAL A 119 -0.86 5.71 -17.58
CA VAL A 119 0.02 6.59 -16.79
C VAL A 119 -0.65 6.83 -15.46
N ILE A 120 0.05 6.49 -14.38
CA ILE A 120 -0.38 6.73 -13.02
C ILE A 120 0.48 7.83 -12.44
N ASP A 121 -0.16 8.91 -12.04
CA ASP A 121 0.49 10.06 -11.43
C ASP A 121 -0.31 10.60 -10.24
N SER A 122 0.23 11.63 -9.60
CA SER A 122 -0.44 12.34 -8.49
C SER A 122 -0.88 11.42 -7.36
N LEU A 123 -0.15 10.32 -7.13
CA LEU A 123 -0.44 9.33 -6.10
C LEU A 123 -0.20 9.95 -4.72
N ARG A 124 -1.26 10.01 -3.92
CA ARG A 124 -1.28 10.57 -2.56
C ARG A 124 -1.83 9.53 -1.60
N VAL A 125 -1.07 9.29 -0.56
CA VAL A 125 -1.43 8.43 0.56
C VAL A 125 -1.14 9.24 1.82
N GLU A 126 -2.20 9.61 2.51
CA GLU A 126 -2.15 10.36 3.76
C GLU A 126 -2.73 9.47 4.86
N GLY A 127 -2.04 9.39 5.98
CA GLY A 127 -2.46 8.60 7.11
C GLY A 127 -1.92 9.18 8.41
N ARG A 128 -2.40 8.64 9.52
CA ARG A 128 -1.95 9.02 10.86
C ARG A 128 -1.85 7.79 11.74
N PHE A 129 -1.07 7.91 12.80
CA PHE A 129 -1.01 6.93 13.86
C PHE A 129 -2.12 7.19 14.87
N GLU A 130 -3.00 6.22 15.09
CA GLU A 130 -4.11 6.27 16.04
C GLU A 130 -3.88 5.28 17.17
N SER A 131 -4.17 5.69 18.40
CA SER A 131 -4.10 4.79 19.56
C SER A 131 -5.35 3.91 19.58
N GLU A 132 -5.17 2.62 19.29
CA GLU A 132 -6.24 1.61 19.38
C GLU A 132 -6.39 1.08 20.81
N SER A 133 -5.29 1.11 21.58
CA SER A 133 -5.28 0.79 23.00
C SER A 133 -4.18 1.58 23.71
N GLY A 134 -4.19 1.58 25.04
CA GLY A 134 -3.13 2.23 25.84
C GLY A 134 -1.71 1.72 25.59
N CYS A 135 -1.55 0.63 24.83
CA CYS A 135 -0.26 0.05 24.44
C CYS A 135 -0.06 -0.11 22.93
N CYS A 136 -1.07 0.20 22.10
CA CYS A 136 -1.03 -0.02 20.65
C CYS A 136 -1.33 1.27 19.90
N THR A 137 -0.47 1.58 18.93
CA THR A 137 -0.72 2.64 17.96
C THR A 137 -0.69 2.01 16.57
N CYS A 138 -1.76 2.20 15.80
CA CYS A 138 -1.92 1.64 14.47
C CYS A 138 -1.91 2.76 13.44
N TYR A 139 -1.29 2.50 12.29
CA TYR A 139 -1.41 3.42 11.18
C TYR A 139 -2.81 3.27 10.57
N ARG A 140 -3.44 4.41 10.28
CA ARG A 140 -4.72 4.49 9.59
C ARG A 140 -4.58 5.40 8.39
N ASN A 141 -4.92 4.87 7.21
CA ASN A 141 -5.06 5.73 6.05
C ASN A 141 -6.28 6.66 6.21
N LEU A 142 -6.09 7.94 5.92
CA LEU A 142 -7.14 8.95 5.89
C LEU A 142 -7.55 9.31 4.47
N ARG A 143 -6.63 9.10 3.52
CA ARG A 143 -6.84 9.40 2.11
C ARG A 143 -5.92 8.57 1.22
N LYS A 144 -6.49 8.03 0.15
CA LYS A 144 -5.76 7.43 -0.98
C LYS A 144 -6.35 7.97 -2.27
N SER A 145 -5.56 8.69 -3.06
CA SER A 145 -6.02 9.17 -4.36
C SER A 145 -4.91 9.22 -5.38
N LEU A 146 -5.25 9.10 -6.66
CA LEU A 146 -4.31 9.16 -7.77
C LEU A 146 -5.02 9.59 -9.05
N ARG A 147 -4.26 9.69 -10.14
CA ARG A 147 -4.80 9.81 -11.49
C ARG A 147 -4.34 8.66 -12.36
N VAL A 148 -5.22 8.17 -13.22
CA VAL A 148 -4.90 7.23 -14.30
C VAL A 148 -5.28 7.89 -15.62
N ASN A 149 -4.31 8.06 -16.52
CA ASN A 149 -4.49 8.76 -17.80
C ASN A 149 -5.17 10.13 -17.63
N GLY A 150 -4.82 10.85 -16.56
CA GLY A 150 -5.39 12.15 -16.24
C GLY A 150 -6.74 12.13 -15.50
N VAL A 151 -7.43 10.99 -15.42
CA VAL A 151 -8.70 10.82 -14.68
C VAL A 151 -8.41 10.56 -13.21
N ARG A 152 -9.07 11.29 -12.31
CA ARG A 152 -8.88 11.16 -10.86
C ARG A 152 -9.66 9.96 -10.31
N TYR A 153 -9.02 9.20 -9.43
CA TYR A 153 -9.63 8.10 -8.68
C TYR A 153 -9.43 8.32 -7.19
N ASP A 154 -10.47 7.96 -6.42
CA ASP A 154 -10.38 7.76 -4.99
C ASP A 154 -10.18 6.26 -4.73
N ALA A 155 -9.12 5.94 -3.98
CA ALA A 155 -8.75 4.58 -3.61
C ALA A 155 -8.82 4.38 -2.08
N TYR A 156 -9.47 5.32 -1.38
CA TYR A 156 -9.78 5.24 0.03
C TYR A 156 -10.96 4.29 0.27
N ASP A 157 -10.88 3.44 1.28
CA ASP A 157 -12.01 2.62 1.73
C ASP A 157 -12.86 3.45 2.71
N PRO A 158 -14.07 3.89 2.31
CA PRO A 158 -14.91 4.71 3.16
C PRO A 158 -15.51 3.94 4.34
N THR A 159 -15.44 2.61 4.34
CA THR A 159 -15.99 1.77 5.42
C THR A 159 -15.06 1.68 6.63
N GLY A 160 -13.77 2.00 6.45
CA GLY A 160 -12.76 1.84 7.49
C GLY A 160 -12.45 0.37 7.83
N GLU A 161 -12.89 -0.58 7.00
CA GLU A 161 -12.69 -2.02 7.21
C GLU A 161 -11.39 -2.55 6.57
N ASP A 162 -10.50 -1.64 6.13
CA ASP A 162 -9.26 -1.96 5.43
C ASP A 162 -9.50 -2.82 4.18
N LYS A 163 -10.55 -2.49 3.41
CA LYS A 163 -10.87 -3.22 2.16
C LYS A 163 -10.08 -2.69 0.97
N PRO A 164 -9.67 -3.57 0.04
CA PRO A 164 -9.04 -3.12 -1.20
C PRO A 164 -10.06 -2.39 -2.08
N VAL A 165 -9.72 -1.17 -2.49
CA VAL A 165 -10.48 -0.40 -3.48
C VAL A 165 -9.79 -0.54 -4.84
N TYR A 166 -10.46 -1.17 -5.79
CA TYR A 166 -9.91 -1.50 -7.10
C TYR A 166 -10.13 -0.38 -8.11
N ILE A 167 -9.05 0.08 -8.71
CA ILE A 167 -9.08 1.07 -9.79
C ILE A 167 -9.17 0.32 -11.12
N PRO A 168 -10.25 0.52 -11.90
CA PRO A 168 -10.41 -0.18 -13.16
C PRO A 168 -9.43 0.36 -14.22
N LEU A 169 -8.77 -0.57 -14.91
CA LEU A 169 -8.01 -0.31 -16.13
C LEU A 169 -8.85 -0.84 -17.29
N SER A 170 -9.59 0.05 -17.94
CA SER A 170 -10.49 -0.27 -19.05
C SER A 170 -9.86 0.11 -20.39
N LYS A 171 -10.35 -0.48 -21.49
CA LYS A 171 -9.99 0.01 -22.81
C LYS A 171 -10.53 1.45 -22.96
N PRO A 172 -9.73 2.40 -23.49
CA PRO A 172 -10.23 3.71 -23.87
C PRO A 172 -11.28 3.59 -24.98
#